data_AF-A0A0S2KJY7-F1
#
_entry.id   AF-A0A0S2KJY7-F1
#
_cell.length_a   1.000
_cell.length_b   1.000
_cell.length_c   1.000
_cell.angle_alpha   90.00
_cell.angle_beta   90.00
_cell.angle_gamma   90.00
#
_symmetry.space_group_name_H-M   'P 1'
#
loop_
_entity.id
_entity.type
_entity.pdbx_description
1 polymer ?
#
loop_
_entity_poly.entity_id
_entity_poly.type
_entity_poly.pdbx_seq_one_letter_code
_entity_poly.pdbx_strand_id
1 'polypeptide(L)'
;MKRIQKINAAAMAIMLPAVLLFAACSSEDNLTEPNTVAVGDAQISITVEPFETAKKNPKSRAATDETKPDTVIFETGLRAVVSVEEDEPEANTRAAIADGHYTIYACDATTGARITGTDKLLKGTFSGGVFTRDAGTALCLAPGTYKFVCINDAVTDRGTYLEVNSIPTSVTQNCNAQIGTTTETISGTDWQVKFIMRHQNARVRFHVVAYSDHMGNLSGDFKGGNWQQPYYQKYSIDGTTITGHSETDSYNRLLSYFTMPTTSTTYNATYVQAHDFYGSYVYLTPGVNLNACIWNVGQVYGKAITNFTSKLTNLVRNHSYTITYRILPDALYLFQDGTAGAISEKGSRTPIGVIVSEKTNTKEGMAIALKSVIGEFGNSNIVYGTWGSRMFVANNTSNFSDYTDGMQDMDGYKWTHDPAGSTDGTVKADNKNDYTVFYYAAHYNPGVSVTGINVGKWYLPALGEWKQMIMTLANWDGLMTFVGNGGSGDLAAANVNRMNKAFTDAGGTEIFNTSINNHEYWSSSEVGSIYNPLFGHDFLTNKIVCGPSAYRHNNTAEVRPFVHF
;
A
#
# COMPACT_ATOMS: atom_id res chain seq x y z
N MET A 1 17.46 84.85 -16.77
CA MET A 1 16.09 84.31 -16.87
C MET A 1 15.79 84.06 -18.34
N LYS A 2 15.92 82.82 -18.80
CA LYS A 2 15.77 82.44 -20.21
C LYS A 2 14.26 82.33 -20.55
N ARG A 3 13.77 83.34 -21.26
CA ARG A 3 12.59 83.29 -22.15
C ARG A 3 13.06 82.79 -23.52
N ILE A 4 12.29 81.88 -24.13
CA ILE A 4 12.08 81.56 -25.56
C ILE A 4 11.08 80.38 -25.47
N GLN A 5 9.76 80.58 -25.45
CA GLN A 5 8.85 81.12 -26.47
C GLN A 5 8.91 80.33 -27.79
N LYS A 6 7.98 79.38 -27.91
CA LYS A 6 7.52 78.76 -29.15
C LYS A 6 7.12 79.87 -30.14
N ILE A 7 7.63 79.80 -31.36
CA ILE A 7 7.10 80.53 -32.53
C ILE A 7 6.83 79.47 -33.59
N ASN A 8 5.54 79.19 -33.80
CA ASN A 8 5.01 78.80 -35.10
C ASN A 8 4.33 80.06 -35.63
N ALA A 9 4.65 80.49 -36.85
CA ALA A 9 3.78 81.37 -37.60
C ALA A 9 4.01 81.24 -39.11
N ALA A 10 2.89 80.96 -39.78
CA ALA A 10 2.53 81.36 -41.15
C ALA A 10 3.33 80.74 -42.31
N ALA A 11 2.74 80.42 -43.46
CA ALA A 11 1.44 80.73 -44.05
C ALA A 11 0.99 79.48 -44.85
N MET A 12 -0.26 79.26 -45.27
CA MET A 12 -1.26 80.17 -45.79
C MET A 12 -2.62 79.45 -45.74
N ALA A 13 -3.66 80.15 -45.29
CA ALA A 13 -5.03 79.68 -45.27
C ALA A 13 -5.67 79.79 -46.66
N ILE A 14 -6.59 78.88 -46.99
CA ILE A 14 -7.93 79.15 -47.54
C ILE A 14 -8.84 77.95 -47.20
N MET A 15 -10.03 78.27 -46.73
CA MET A 15 -11.11 77.40 -46.24
C MET A 15 -11.85 76.63 -47.36
N LEU A 16 -12.22 75.38 -47.02
CA LEU A 16 -13.49 74.62 -47.20
C LEU A 16 -14.55 75.06 -48.26
N PRO A 17 -15.31 74.11 -48.87
CA PRO A 17 -16.13 73.16 -48.12
C PRO A 17 -16.22 71.71 -48.64
N ALA A 18 -16.72 70.86 -47.74
CA ALA A 18 -17.08 69.47 -47.90
C ALA A 18 -18.23 69.23 -48.90
N VAL A 19 -18.29 68.04 -49.51
CA VAL A 19 -19.38 67.04 -49.35
C VAL A 19 -19.20 65.89 -50.38
N LEU A 20 -19.00 64.68 -49.82
CA LEU A 20 -19.49 63.34 -50.14
C LEU A 20 -19.63 62.78 -51.58
N LEU A 21 -19.01 61.59 -51.72
CA LEU A 21 -19.40 60.36 -52.43
C LEU A 21 -19.37 60.33 -53.97
N PHE A 22 -18.47 59.53 -54.55
CA PHE A 22 -18.72 58.14 -54.97
C PHE A 22 -17.41 57.44 -55.35
N ALA A 23 -17.34 56.13 -55.07
CA ALA A 23 -16.21 55.25 -55.32
C ALA A 23 -16.08 54.85 -56.81
N ALA A 24 -14.84 54.70 -57.30
CA ALA A 24 -14.43 53.62 -58.20
C ALA A 24 -12.89 53.57 -58.31
N CYS A 25 -12.37 52.34 -58.28
CA CYS A 25 -11.00 51.83 -58.42
C CYS A 25 -10.10 52.63 -59.39
N SER A 26 -8.77 52.64 -59.29
CA SER A 26 -7.88 51.53 -58.98
C SER A 26 -6.45 52.06 -58.80
N SER A 27 -5.72 51.52 -57.82
CA SER A 27 -4.31 51.21 -58.02
C SER A 27 -4.03 49.94 -57.23
N GLU A 28 -3.81 48.87 -58.00
CA GLU A 28 -3.36 47.57 -57.55
C GLU A 28 -2.03 47.72 -56.81
N ASP A 29 -2.07 47.67 -55.48
CA ASP A 29 -0.92 47.24 -54.70
C ASP A 29 -1.06 45.74 -54.51
N ASN A 30 -0.32 45.01 -55.34
CA ASN A 30 -0.13 43.57 -55.25
C ASN A 30 0.76 43.29 -54.03
N LEU A 31 0.17 43.43 -52.83
CA LEU A 31 0.75 42.89 -51.61
C LEU A 31 0.47 41.39 -51.63
N THR A 32 1.46 40.61 -52.07
CA THR A 32 1.53 39.19 -51.72
C THR A 32 1.46 39.09 -50.20
N GLU A 33 0.28 38.78 -49.67
CA GLU A 33 0.18 38.26 -48.32
C GLU A 33 1.08 37.02 -48.24
N PRO A 34 1.91 36.88 -47.19
CA PRO A 34 2.64 35.64 -47.00
C PRO A 34 1.59 34.53 -46.88
N ASN A 35 1.65 33.53 -47.76
CA ASN A 35 0.80 32.34 -47.74
C ASN A 35 0.99 31.59 -46.42
N THR A 36 0.39 32.07 -45.33
CA THR A 36 0.52 31.45 -44.01
C THR A 36 -0.45 30.28 -43.90
N VAL A 37 0.04 29.19 -43.33
CA VAL A 37 -0.71 27.98 -43.01
C VAL A 37 -1.16 28.09 -41.56
N ALA A 38 -2.47 28.09 -41.33
CA ALA A 38 -3.04 28.04 -39.99
C ALA A 38 -3.06 26.59 -39.48
N VAL A 39 -2.51 26.38 -38.29
CA VAL A 39 -2.66 25.13 -37.54
C VAL A 39 -4.02 25.11 -36.89
N GLY A 40 -4.91 24.32 -37.48
CA GLY A 40 -6.26 24.11 -37.01
C GLY A 40 -6.42 22.84 -36.18
N ASP A 41 -7.60 22.75 -35.58
CA ASP A 41 -7.98 21.80 -34.55
C ASP A 41 -7.86 20.35 -35.04
N ALA A 42 -8.29 20.11 -36.29
CA ALA A 42 -8.23 18.79 -36.93
C ALA A 42 -6.79 18.35 -37.28
N GLN A 43 -5.84 19.28 -37.37
CA GLN A 43 -4.43 18.97 -37.64
C GLN A 43 -3.66 18.60 -36.36
N ILE A 44 -4.29 18.61 -35.19
CA ILE A 44 -3.64 18.28 -33.92
C ILE A 44 -4.11 16.92 -33.42
N SER A 45 -3.14 16.06 -33.12
CA SER A 45 -3.38 14.79 -32.44
C SER A 45 -2.49 14.72 -31.21
N ILE A 46 -3.06 14.36 -30.06
CA ILE A 46 -2.33 14.26 -28.80
C ILE A 46 -2.54 12.87 -28.22
N THR A 47 -1.45 12.25 -27.80
CA THR A 47 -1.42 11.01 -27.04
C THR A 47 -0.50 11.19 -25.84
N VAL A 48 -0.71 10.45 -24.76
CA VAL A 48 0.14 10.47 -23.56
C VAL A 48 0.88 9.15 -23.46
N GLU A 49 2.19 9.21 -23.20
CA GLU A 49 2.96 8.00 -22.91
C GLU A 49 2.53 7.42 -21.55
N PRO A 50 2.32 6.10 -21.41
CA PRO A 50 2.04 5.52 -20.10
C PRO A 50 3.27 5.66 -19.18
N PHE A 51 3.03 5.65 -17.87
CA PHE A 51 4.11 5.52 -16.91
C PHE A 51 4.83 4.17 -17.11
N GLU A 52 6.15 4.25 -17.21
CA GLU A 52 7.05 3.12 -17.29
C GLU A 52 7.21 2.44 -15.94
N THR A 53 7.70 1.22 -16.02
CA THR A 53 8.04 0.37 -14.89
C THR A 53 9.39 -0.24 -15.20
N ALA A 54 10.21 -0.51 -14.18
CA ALA A 54 11.43 -1.25 -14.42
C ALA A 54 11.09 -2.59 -15.10
N LYS A 55 11.69 -2.85 -16.27
CA LYS A 55 11.75 -4.21 -16.83
C LYS A 55 12.19 -5.12 -15.70
N LYS A 56 11.34 -6.07 -15.28
CA LYS A 56 11.57 -7.05 -14.20
C LYS A 56 13.05 -7.33 -14.00
N ASN A 57 13.68 -6.53 -13.14
CA ASN A 57 14.88 -6.91 -12.46
C ASN A 57 14.38 -7.42 -11.11
N PRO A 58 14.80 -8.64 -10.72
CA PRO A 58 14.26 -9.29 -9.54
C PRO A 58 14.47 -8.37 -8.34
N LYS A 59 13.39 -8.13 -7.57
CA LYS A 59 13.39 -7.55 -6.22
C LYS A 59 14.67 -6.75 -5.94
N SER A 60 14.72 -5.45 -6.28
CA SER A 60 15.86 -4.60 -5.96
C SER A 60 16.21 -4.79 -4.48
N ARG A 61 17.33 -5.48 -4.26
CA ARG A 61 17.87 -5.85 -2.96
C ARG A 61 18.42 -4.59 -2.28
N ALA A 62 17.52 -3.79 -1.74
CA ALA A 62 17.72 -3.16 -0.43
C ALA A 62 17.00 -3.96 0.68
N ALA A 63 16.31 -5.05 0.32
CA ALA A 63 15.98 -6.15 1.21
C ALA A 63 17.21 -7.06 1.36
N THR A 64 18.06 -6.76 2.32
CA THR A 64 18.85 -7.80 2.96
C THR A 64 17.87 -8.79 3.59
N ASP A 65 17.98 -10.04 3.15
CA ASP A 65 17.31 -11.24 3.62
C ASP A 65 15.77 -11.33 3.48
N GLU A 66 15.32 -12.48 2.96
CA GLU A 66 14.00 -13.04 3.26
C GLU A 66 13.94 -13.48 4.74
N THR A 67 14.24 -12.56 5.66
CA THR A 67 14.08 -12.73 7.11
C THR A 67 13.24 -11.60 7.65
N LYS A 68 11.95 -11.92 7.84
CA LYS A 68 10.91 -11.15 8.54
C LYS A 68 10.56 -9.79 7.89
N PRO A 69 9.28 -9.54 7.57
CA PRO A 69 8.87 -8.16 7.29
C PRO A 69 9.24 -7.27 8.49
N ASP A 70 9.88 -6.13 8.23
CA ASP A 70 10.13 -5.10 9.25
C ASP A 70 8.77 -4.71 9.85
N THR A 71 8.48 -5.30 11.01
CA THR A 71 7.24 -5.07 11.74
C THR A 71 7.52 -3.93 12.69
N VAL A 72 7.04 -2.75 12.35
CA VAL A 72 7.11 -1.59 13.25
C VAL A 72 5.93 -1.66 14.21
N ILE A 73 6.23 -1.59 15.51
CA ILE A 73 5.21 -1.49 16.56
C ILE A 73 5.08 -0.02 16.92
N PHE A 74 3.88 0.53 16.77
CA PHE A 74 3.57 1.89 17.19
C PHE A 74 3.46 1.97 18.71
N GLU A 75 3.67 3.15 19.29
CA GLU A 75 3.41 3.41 20.72
C GLU A 75 1.95 3.07 21.11
N THR A 76 1.04 3.12 20.14
CA THR A 76 -0.37 2.75 20.33
C THR A 76 -0.63 1.24 20.31
N GLY A 77 0.38 0.40 20.07
CA GLY A 77 0.27 -1.06 19.97
C GLY A 77 -0.03 -1.59 18.56
N LEU A 78 -0.44 -0.71 17.62
CA LEU A 78 -0.60 -1.09 16.22
C LEU A 78 0.70 -1.69 15.66
N ARG A 79 0.57 -2.52 14.63
CA ARG A 79 1.70 -3.11 13.90
C ARG A 79 1.63 -2.71 12.44
N ALA A 80 2.74 -2.27 11.85
CA ALA A 80 2.86 -1.99 10.42
C ALA A 80 3.89 -2.92 9.77
N VAL A 81 3.50 -3.48 8.62
CA VAL A 81 4.41 -4.13 7.66
C VAL A 81 4.48 -3.27 6.42
N VAL A 82 5.70 -3.04 5.93
CA VAL A 82 5.94 -2.05 4.86
C VAL A 82 6.61 -2.70 3.68
N SER A 83 6.08 -2.43 2.49
CA SER A 83 6.76 -2.72 1.23
C SER A 83 6.76 -1.48 0.33
N VAL A 84 7.79 -1.38 -0.51
CA VAL A 84 7.88 -0.36 -1.55
C VAL A 84 8.04 -1.10 -2.87
N GLU A 85 7.10 -0.88 -3.78
CA GLU A 85 7.04 -1.58 -5.05
C GLU A 85 6.93 -0.55 -6.18
N GLU A 86 7.70 -0.75 -7.25
CA GLU A 86 7.37 -0.11 -8.53
C GLU A 86 6.07 -0.75 -9.03
N ASP A 87 5.16 0.07 -9.55
CA ASP A 87 3.88 -0.44 -10.04
C ASP A 87 4.10 -1.40 -11.22
N GLU A 88 3.14 -2.30 -11.46
CA GLU A 88 3.10 -3.08 -12.70
C GLU A 88 2.72 -2.17 -13.88
N PRO A 89 3.20 -2.47 -15.11
CA PRO A 89 2.92 -1.64 -16.28
C PRO A 89 1.40 -1.51 -16.45
N GLU A 90 0.93 -0.27 -16.64
CA GLU A 90 -0.46 -0.05 -17.01
C GLU A 90 -0.76 -0.86 -18.27
N ALA A 91 -1.81 -1.69 -18.23
CA ALA A 91 -2.15 -2.52 -19.37
C ALA A 91 -2.37 -1.62 -20.59
N ASN A 92 -1.58 -1.81 -21.65
CA ASN A 92 -1.58 -1.09 -22.93
C ASN A 92 -2.93 -1.11 -23.70
N THR A 93 -4.02 -1.49 -23.06
CA THR A 93 -5.35 -1.67 -23.66
C THR A 93 -6.18 -0.39 -23.73
N ARG A 94 -5.74 0.72 -23.12
CA ARG A 94 -6.28 2.06 -23.33
C ARG A 94 -5.11 3.03 -23.40
N ALA A 95 -5.00 3.80 -24.48
CA ALA A 95 -4.10 4.95 -24.49
C ALA A 95 -4.40 5.78 -23.24
N ALA A 96 -3.37 6.19 -22.48
CA ALA A 96 -3.54 7.09 -21.35
C ALA A 96 -4.35 8.31 -21.83
N ILE A 97 -5.45 8.61 -21.15
CA ILE A 97 -6.41 9.61 -21.60
C ILE A 97 -5.70 10.96 -21.64
N ALA A 98 -5.52 11.51 -22.84
CA ALA A 98 -4.83 12.78 -23.08
C ALA A 98 -5.71 14.00 -22.76
N ASP A 99 -6.81 13.81 -22.04
CA ASP A 99 -7.76 14.88 -21.75
C ASP A 99 -7.08 15.94 -20.87
N GLY A 100 -7.15 17.19 -21.31
CA GLY A 100 -6.48 18.29 -20.63
C GLY A 100 -6.38 19.54 -21.48
N HIS A 101 -5.88 20.61 -20.87
CA HIS A 101 -5.60 21.86 -21.55
C HIS A 101 -4.10 21.95 -21.90
N TYR A 102 -3.82 22.43 -23.11
CA TYR A 102 -2.49 22.42 -23.71
C TYR A 102 -2.14 23.76 -24.34
N THR A 103 -0.85 24.08 -24.33
CA THR A 103 -0.26 25.18 -25.08
C THR A 103 0.69 24.64 -26.14
N ILE A 104 0.51 25.07 -27.39
CA ILE A 104 1.25 24.62 -28.57
C ILE A 104 1.91 25.82 -29.26
N TYR A 105 3.18 25.67 -29.60
CA TYR A 105 3.94 26.65 -30.40
C TYR A 105 4.99 25.96 -31.27
N ALA A 106 5.60 26.72 -32.17
CA ALA A 106 6.63 26.24 -33.06
C ALA A 106 8.00 26.89 -32.77
N CYS A 107 9.03 26.11 -33.00
CA CYS A 107 10.43 26.53 -33.02
C CYS A 107 11.00 26.27 -34.43
N ASP A 108 11.99 27.08 -34.80
CA ASP A 108 12.83 26.81 -35.96
C ASP A 108 13.50 25.43 -35.80
N ALA A 109 13.35 24.58 -36.82
CA ALA A 109 13.78 23.18 -36.75
C ALA A 109 15.31 23.01 -36.64
N THR A 110 16.10 24.02 -37.02
CA THR A 110 17.57 23.93 -37.04
C THR A 110 18.18 24.53 -35.78
N THR A 111 17.71 25.71 -35.39
CA THR A 111 18.27 26.50 -34.27
C THR A 111 17.56 26.23 -32.95
N GLY A 112 16.34 25.68 -32.96
CA GLY A 112 15.51 25.51 -31.78
C GLY A 112 14.94 26.83 -31.23
N ALA A 113 15.13 27.94 -31.93
CA ALA A 113 14.60 29.24 -31.52
C ALA A 113 13.08 29.29 -31.71
N ARG A 114 12.36 29.78 -30.70
CA ARG A 114 10.90 29.94 -30.77
C ARG A 114 10.50 30.93 -31.86
N ILE A 115 9.50 30.58 -32.64
CA ILE A 115 8.83 31.52 -33.54
C ILE A 115 7.87 32.36 -32.71
N THR A 116 8.08 33.68 -32.68
CA THR A 116 7.32 34.63 -31.86
C THR A 116 6.55 35.63 -32.71
N GLY A 117 5.54 36.28 -32.12
CA GLY A 117 4.69 37.28 -32.78
C GLY A 117 3.20 36.97 -32.65
N THR A 118 2.37 37.76 -33.32
CA THR A 118 0.92 37.54 -33.42
C THR A 118 0.64 36.20 -34.09
N ASP A 119 -0.36 35.47 -33.56
CA ASP A 119 -0.77 34.16 -34.05
C ASP A 119 0.37 33.12 -34.12
N LYS A 120 1.27 33.10 -33.14
CA LYS A 120 2.33 32.07 -33.00
C LYS A 120 2.17 31.17 -31.76
N LEU A 121 0.99 31.20 -31.14
CA LEU A 121 0.70 30.48 -29.91
C LEU A 121 -0.75 29.99 -29.93
N LEU A 122 -0.93 28.69 -29.89
CA LEU A 122 -2.23 28.04 -29.85
C LEU A 122 -2.46 27.46 -28.45
N LYS A 123 -3.64 27.68 -27.89
CA LYS A 123 -4.08 27.02 -26.66
C LYS A 123 -5.39 26.31 -26.92
N GLY A 124 -5.70 25.30 -26.13
CA GLY A 124 -6.95 24.59 -26.26
C GLY A 124 -7.06 23.36 -25.39
N THR A 125 -8.27 22.83 -25.35
CA THR A 125 -8.62 21.63 -24.60
C THR A 125 -8.68 20.44 -25.54
N PHE A 126 -7.94 19.38 -25.23
CA PHE A 126 -8.12 18.07 -25.85
C PHE A 126 -9.09 17.27 -24.99
N SER A 127 -10.17 16.77 -25.57
CA SER A 127 -11.07 15.85 -24.88
C SER A 127 -11.76 14.92 -25.86
N GLY A 128 -11.89 13.65 -25.50
CA GLY A 128 -12.57 12.66 -26.34
C GLY A 128 -11.90 12.47 -27.72
N GLY A 129 -10.59 12.71 -27.81
CA GLY A 129 -9.82 12.60 -29.06
C GLY A 129 -9.87 13.83 -29.96
N VAL A 130 -10.52 14.91 -29.54
CA VAL A 130 -10.66 16.15 -30.33
C VAL A 130 -9.99 17.30 -29.61
N PHE A 131 -9.15 18.04 -30.32
CA PHE A 131 -8.64 19.32 -29.86
C PHE A 131 -9.66 20.43 -30.15
N THR A 132 -9.92 21.28 -29.17
CA THR A 132 -10.76 22.48 -29.34
C THR A 132 -9.95 23.69 -28.93
N ARG A 133 -9.68 24.60 -29.87
CA ARG A 133 -8.87 25.79 -29.57
C ARG A 133 -9.60 26.76 -28.63
N ASP A 134 -8.80 27.49 -27.85
CA ASP A 134 -9.29 28.62 -27.06
C ASP A 134 -9.51 29.86 -27.94
N ALA A 135 -10.55 30.62 -27.61
CA ALA A 135 -10.84 31.89 -28.28
C ALA A 135 -9.65 32.87 -28.15
N GLY A 136 -9.29 33.51 -29.27
CA GLY A 136 -8.20 34.48 -29.32
C GLY A 136 -6.79 33.90 -29.39
N THR A 137 -6.65 32.58 -29.60
CA THR A 137 -5.35 31.93 -29.85
C THR A 137 -5.29 31.36 -31.27
N ALA A 138 -4.11 31.42 -31.88
CA ALA A 138 -3.86 30.94 -33.23
C ALA A 138 -2.38 30.63 -33.44
N LEU A 139 -2.09 29.68 -34.31
CA LEU A 139 -0.74 29.34 -34.76
C LEU A 139 -0.72 29.33 -36.29
N CYS A 140 -0.36 30.46 -36.89
CA CYS A 140 -0.21 30.66 -38.32
C CYS A 140 1.28 30.73 -38.65
N LEU A 141 1.77 29.93 -39.58
CA LEU A 141 3.21 29.81 -39.89
C LEU A 141 3.40 29.85 -41.42
N ALA A 142 4.56 30.30 -41.91
CA ALA A 142 4.86 30.14 -43.33
C ALA A 142 4.98 28.63 -43.67
N PRO A 143 4.81 28.21 -44.94
CA PRO A 143 5.01 26.82 -45.30
C PRO A 143 6.47 26.43 -45.04
N GLY A 144 6.70 25.30 -44.37
CA GLY A 144 8.05 24.91 -43.97
C GLY A 144 8.08 23.83 -42.90
N THR A 145 9.30 23.45 -42.51
CA THR A 145 9.54 22.44 -41.47
C THR A 145 9.79 23.13 -40.13
N TYR A 146 9.02 22.72 -39.12
CA TYR A 146 9.11 23.28 -37.78
C TYR A 146 9.19 22.18 -36.74
N LYS A 147 9.82 22.51 -35.61
CA LYS A 147 9.73 21.71 -34.40
C LYS A 147 8.58 22.26 -33.56
N PHE A 148 7.51 21.49 -33.45
CA PHE A 148 6.37 21.83 -32.63
C PHE A 148 6.58 21.35 -31.20
N VAL A 149 6.18 22.18 -30.24
CA VAL A 149 6.20 21.88 -28.81
C VAL A 149 4.79 22.00 -28.28
N CYS A 150 4.34 20.99 -27.54
CA CYS A 150 3.10 20.94 -26.81
C CYS A 150 3.40 20.76 -25.33
N ILE A 151 2.80 21.57 -24.48
CA ILE A 151 2.94 21.48 -23.02
C ILE A 151 1.56 21.49 -22.37
N ASN A 152 1.41 20.74 -21.28
CA ASN A 152 0.21 20.85 -20.44
C ASN A 152 0.37 21.96 -19.38
N ASP A 153 -0.70 22.26 -18.65
CA ASP A 153 -0.74 23.33 -17.65
C ASP A 153 0.24 23.17 -16.46
N ALA A 154 0.81 21.97 -16.27
CA ALA A 154 1.81 21.72 -15.23
C ALA A 154 3.23 22.18 -15.64
N VAL A 155 3.42 22.61 -16.89
CA VAL A 155 4.67 23.20 -17.40
C VAL A 155 4.47 24.69 -17.60
N THR A 156 5.35 25.50 -17.00
CA THR A 156 5.29 26.96 -17.17
C THR A 156 6.16 27.39 -18.34
N ASP A 157 5.54 28.05 -19.33
CA ASP A 157 6.26 28.75 -20.40
C ASP A 157 6.77 30.11 -19.91
N ARG A 158 8.09 30.27 -19.79
CA ARG A 158 8.75 31.51 -19.36
C ARG A 158 9.23 32.36 -20.55
N GLY A 159 8.76 32.06 -21.76
CA GLY A 159 9.09 32.76 -23.01
C GLY A 159 10.40 32.29 -23.65
N THR A 160 11.46 32.16 -22.86
CA THR A 160 12.81 31.75 -23.32
C THR A 160 13.22 30.34 -22.89
N TYR A 161 12.45 29.72 -21.98
CA TYR A 161 12.65 28.37 -21.50
C TYR A 161 11.33 27.81 -20.95
N LEU A 162 11.28 26.49 -20.76
CA LEU A 162 10.18 25.82 -20.09
C LEU A 162 10.58 25.43 -18.67
N GLU A 163 9.64 25.53 -17.75
CA GLU A 163 9.83 25.28 -16.33
C GLU A 163 8.91 24.15 -15.85
N VAL A 164 9.52 23.17 -15.19
CA VAL A 164 8.84 22.07 -14.49
C VAL A 164 9.17 22.18 -13.01
N ASN A 165 8.13 22.28 -12.17
CA ASN A 165 8.25 22.37 -10.72
C ASN A 165 7.37 21.31 -10.06
N SER A 166 7.93 20.52 -9.16
CA SER A 166 7.23 19.45 -8.46
C SER A 166 6.82 19.79 -7.03
N ILE A 167 7.13 20.98 -6.52
CA ILE A 167 6.62 21.46 -5.22
C ILE A 167 5.32 22.23 -5.48
N PRO A 168 4.18 21.71 -4.99
CA PRO A 168 2.90 22.39 -5.16
C PRO A 168 2.83 23.64 -4.28
N THR A 169 2.24 24.70 -4.82
CA THR A 169 1.88 25.93 -4.09
C THR A 169 0.47 25.87 -3.50
N SER A 170 -0.33 24.86 -3.89
CA SER A 170 -1.62 24.52 -3.29
C SER A 170 -1.86 23.01 -3.35
N VAL A 171 -2.72 22.47 -2.47
CA VAL A 171 -3.09 21.04 -2.45
C VAL A 171 -3.84 20.57 -3.70
N THR A 172 -4.31 21.50 -4.55
CA THR A 172 -5.03 21.20 -5.79
C THR A 172 -4.14 21.30 -7.03
N GLN A 173 -2.87 21.71 -6.89
CA GLN A 173 -1.98 21.89 -8.02
C GLN A 173 -1.60 20.53 -8.64
N ASN A 174 -1.85 20.39 -9.94
CA ASN A 174 -1.35 19.27 -10.72
C ASN A 174 0.13 19.47 -11.05
N CYS A 175 1.00 18.59 -10.55
CA CYS A 175 2.43 18.59 -10.85
C CYS A 175 2.83 17.53 -11.90
N ASN A 176 1.87 16.93 -12.59
CA ASN A 176 2.12 16.00 -13.69
C ASN A 176 2.54 16.75 -14.97
N ALA A 177 3.76 17.29 -14.96
CA ALA A 177 4.31 18.02 -16.09
C ALA A 177 4.50 17.10 -17.31
N GLN A 178 3.91 17.48 -18.43
CA GLN A 178 4.02 16.76 -19.69
C GLN A 178 4.52 17.66 -20.82
N ILE A 179 5.51 17.18 -21.56
CA ILE A 179 6.09 17.88 -22.73
C ILE A 179 6.07 16.92 -23.91
N GLY A 180 5.42 17.33 -25.00
CA GLY A 180 5.44 16.66 -26.29
C GLY A 180 6.21 17.50 -27.30
N THR A 181 7.10 16.88 -28.07
CA THR A 181 7.80 17.55 -29.17
C THR A 181 7.72 16.70 -30.42
N THR A 182 7.55 17.33 -31.57
CA THR A 182 7.55 16.66 -32.87
C THR A 182 8.07 17.59 -33.95
N THR A 183 8.59 17.06 -35.04
CA THR A 183 9.01 17.85 -36.21
C THR A 183 8.10 17.52 -37.37
N GLU A 184 7.49 18.54 -37.97
CA GLU A 184 6.51 18.36 -39.05
C GLU A 184 6.69 19.44 -40.11
N THR A 185 6.42 19.08 -41.36
CA THR A 185 6.44 20.00 -42.50
C THR A 185 5.01 20.40 -42.84
N ILE A 186 4.67 21.68 -42.67
CA ILE A 186 3.34 22.20 -42.99
C ILE A 186 3.36 22.80 -44.39
N SER A 187 2.67 22.16 -45.32
CA SER A 187 2.43 22.68 -46.67
C SER A 187 1.20 21.99 -47.27
N GLY A 188 0.39 22.73 -48.03
CA GLY A 188 -0.87 22.19 -48.55
C GLY A 188 -1.87 21.82 -47.45
N THR A 189 -2.72 20.83 -47.72
CA THR A 189 -3.81 20.39 -46.82
C THR A 189 -3.52 19.10 -46.06
N ASP A 190 -2.55 18.31 -46.51
CA ASP A 190 -2.38 16.91 -46.09
C ASP A 190 -1.21 16.77 -45.10
N TRP A 191 -1.41 17.26 -43.88
CA TRP A 191 -0.42 17.18 -42.79
C TRP A 191 -1.12 17.15 -41.43
N GLN A 192 -0.43 16.62 -40.42
CA GLN A 192 -0.94 16.54 -39.05
C GLN A 192 0.21 16.59 -38.04
N VAL A 193 0.11 17.46 -37.03
CA VAL A 193 1.07 17.54 -35.93
C VAL A 193 0.65 16.56 -34.84
N LYS A 194 1.41 15.48 -34.71
CA LYS A 194 1.17 14.40 -33.74
C LYS A 194 2.09 14.53 -32.54
N PHE A 195 1.53 14.77 -31.37
CA PHE A 195 2.27 14.82 -30.10
C PHE A 195 2.15 13.52 -29.32
N ILE A 196 3.29 13.05 -28.82
CA ILE A 196 3.38 12.09 -27.72
C ILE A 196 3.83 12.90 -26.50
N MET A 197 2.92 13.12 -25.56
CA MET A 197 3.15 13.85 -24.33
C MET A 197 3.92 12.97 -23.36
N ARG A 198 5.11 13.43 -22.97
CA ARG A 198 6.01 12.68 -22.10
C ARG A 198 5.98 13.16 -20.65
N HIS A 199 5.94 12.26 -19.68
CA HIS A 199 5.95 12.62 -18.26
C HIS A 199 7.35 13.06 -17.83
N GLN A 200 7.45 14.26 -17.26
CA GLN A 200 8.74 14.81 -16.81
C GLN A 200 9.08 14.46 -15.36
N ASN A 201 8.07 14.07 -14.59
CA ASN A 201 8.18 13.67 -13.19
C ASN A 201 7.92 12.17 -13.00
N ALA A 202 8.40 11.62 -11.89
CA ALA A 202 7.94 10.33 -11.36
C ALA A 202 6.61 10.53 -10.64
N ARG A 203 5.79 9.49 -10.51
CA ARG A 203 4.61 9.52 -9.64
C ARG A 203 4.75 8.53 -8.48
N VAL A 204 4.27 8.94 -7.31
CA VAL A 204 4.30 8.13 -6.09
C VAL A 204 2.94 8.18 -5.43
N ARG A 205 2.45 7.07 -4.88
CA ARG A 205 1.25 7.04 -4.04
C ARG A 205 1.45 6.15 -2.83
N PHE A 206 0.57 6.30 -1.84
CA PHE A 206 0.44 5.36 -0.74
C PHE A 206 -0.70 4.38 -1.00
N HIS A 207 -0.50 3.16 -0.50
CA HIS A 207 -1.49 2.10 -0.43
C HIS A 207 -1.55 1.60 1.01
N VAL A 208 -2.73 1.56 1.61
CA VAL A 208 -2.91 1.04 2.97
C VAL A 208 -3.80 -0.19 2.91
N VAL A 209 -3.37 -1.27 3.59
CA VAL A 209 -4.13 -2.50 3.78
C VAL A 209 -4.52 -2.61 5.26
N ALA A 210 -5.82 -2.68 5.54
CA ALA A 210 -6.34 -2.77 6.92
C ALA A 210 -7.60 -3.64 7.01
N TYR A 211 -7.81 -4.31 8.15
CA TYR A 211 -9.05 -5.02 8.51
C TYR A 211 -10.14 -4.06 8.98
N SER A 212 -10.34 -2.99 8.22
CA SER A 212 -11.36 -1.97 8.43
C SER A 212 -11.76 -1.41 7.06
N ASP A 213 -13.03 -1.04 6.91
CA ASP A 213 -13.55 -0.34 5.73
C ASP A 213 -13.45 1.18 5.87
N HIS A 214 -12.95 1.69 7.01
CA HIS A 214 -12.81 3.11 7.28
C HIS A 214 -11.49 3.48 7.99
N MET A 215 -11.06 4.72 7.76
CA MET A 215 -9.92 5.34 8.42
C MET A 215 -10.27 6.78 8.80
N GLY A 216 -9.76 7.25 9.94
CA GLY A 216 -9.98 8.61 10.41
C GLY A 216 -9.02 9.58 9.75
N ASN A 217 -9.44 10.28 8.69
CA ASN A 217 -8.77 11.46 8.08
C ASN A 217 -7.25 11.33 7.93
N LEU A 218 -6.81 10.16 7.45
CA LEU A 218 -5.41 9.81 7.40
C LEU A 218 -4.70 10.64 6.30
N SER A 219 -3.71 11.44 6.70
CA SER A 219 -2.97 12.35 5.80
C SER A 219 -1.54 12.56 6.24
N GLY A 220 -0.70 13.03 5.32
CA GLY A 220 0.71 13.23 5.62
C GLY A 220 1.49 13.94 4.53
N ASP A 221 2.81 13.91 4.71
CA ASP A 221 3.77 14.64 3.89
C ASP A 221 4.72 13.68 3.16
N PHE A 222 5.11 14.06 1.94
CA PHE A 222 6.33 13.59 1.30
C PHE A 222 7.44 14.58 1.63
N LYS A 223 8.47 14.14 2.36
CA LYS A 223 9.64 14.96 2.72
C LYS A 223 10.91 14.42 2.06
N GLY A 224 11.81 15.35 1.78
CA GLY A 224 13.15 15.01 1.33
C GLY A 224 13.96 14.25 2.38
N GLY A 225 15.04 13.63 1.94
CA GLY A 225 15.99 12.98 2.84
C GLY A 225 16.87 13.95 3.64
N ASN A 226 17.97 13.42 4.18
CA ASN A 226 19.03 14.18 4.86
C ASN A 226 19.93 15.00 3.89
N TRP A 227 19.43 15.29 2.69
CA TRP A 227 20.13 15.97 1.60
C TRP A 227 19.15 16.92 0.89
N GLN A 228 19.67 17.94 0.20
CA GLN A 228 18.84 18.72 -0.71
C GLN A 228 18.22 17.82 -1.78
N GLN A 229 17.00 18.13 -2.20
CA GLN A 229 16.26 17.34 -3.17
C GLN A 229 15.99 18.14 -4.44
N PRO A 230 16.10 17.52 -5.63
CA PRO A 230 15.70 18.17 -6.85
C PRO A 230 14.19 18.41 -6.82
N TYR A 231 13.77 19.60 -7.24
CA TYR A 231 12.34 19.95 -7.32
C TYR A 231 11.97 20.75 -8.57
N TYR A 232 12.99 21.15 -9.32
CA TYR A 232 12.88 22.11 -10.41
C TYR A 232 13.76 21.67 -11.57
N GLN A 233 13.20 21.71 -12.78
CA GLN A 233 13.92 21.46 -14.02
C GLN A 233 13.63 22.58 -15.03
N LYS A 234 14.71 23.11 -15.62
CA LYS A 234 14.66 24.09 -16.70
C LYS A 234 14.95 23.38 -18.02
N TYR A 235 14.02 23.46 -18.96
CA TYR A 235 14.18 22.95 -20.31
C TYR A 235 14.47 24.09 -21.29
N SER A 236 15.21 23.79 -22.35
CA SER A 236 15.25 24.65 -23.53
C SER A 236 13.84 24.93 -24.04
N ILE A 237 13.62 26.08 -24.69
CA ILE A 237 12.29 26.46 -25.20
C ILE A 237 11.75 25.50 -26.26
N ASP A 238 12.60 24.67 -26.86
CA ASP A 238 12.18 23.62 -27.78
C ASP A 238 11.82 22.28 -27.07
N GLY A 239 11.84 22.27 -25.74
CA GLY A 239 11.40 21.16 -24.89
C GLY A 239 12.29 19.92 -24.87
N THR A 240 13.44 19.90 -25.56
CA THR A 240 14.22 18.66 -25.71
C THR A 240 15.38 18.50 -24.75
N THR A 241 15.92 19.58 -24.19
CA THR A 241 17.15 19.50 -23.39
C THR A 241 16.94 20.14 -22.02
N ILE A 242 17.31 19.44 -20.95
CA ILE A 242 17.41 20.06 -19.62
C ILE A 242 18.67 20.94 -19.61
N THR A 243 18.49 22.22 -19.33
CA THR A 243 19.56 23.23 -19.29
C THR A 243 19.89 23.70 -17.88
N GLY A 244 19.12 23.27 -16.87
CA GLY A 244 19.38 23.57 -15.47
C GLY A 244 18.44 22.82 -14.53
N HIS A 245 18.82 22.75 -13.26
CA HIS A 245 18.03 22.20 -12.17
C HIS A 245 18.21 23.06 -10.92
N SER A 246 17.27 22.96 -9.98
CA SER A 246 17.42 23.53 -8.65
C SER A 246 17.05 22.49 -7.59
N GLU A 247 17.69 22.63 -6.44
CA GLU A 247 17.45 21.78 -5.28
C GLU A 247 16.85 22.57 -4.12
N THR A 248 16.20 21.86 -3.20
CA THR A 248 15.65 22.47 -1.99
C THR A 248 16.72 23.19 -1.18
N ASP A 249 16.34 24.28 -0.51
CA ASP A 249 17.22 25.06 0.38
C ASP A 249 17.61 24.35 1.68
N SER A 250 16.89 23.29 2.05
CA SER A 250 16.99 22.63 3.35
C SER A 250 16.78 21.12 3.23
N TYR A 251 17.37 20.40 4.19
CA TYR A 251 17.15 18.96 4.39
C TYR A 251 15.75 18.72 4.98
N ASN A 252 15.18 17.54 4.74
CA ASN A 252 13.84 17.19 5.22
C ASN A 252 12.74 18.19 4.81
N ARG A 253 12.96 18.96 3.75
CA ARG A 253 11.97 19.89 3.22
C ARG A 253 10.76 19.11 2.72
N LEU A 254 9.58 19.68 2.96
CA LEU A 254 8.33 19.22 2.40
C LEU A 254 8.35 19.34 0.87
N LEU A 255 8.06 18.25 0.19
CA LEU A 255 8.00 18.13 -1.27
C LEU A 255 6.57 18.06 -1.78
N SER A 256 5.69 17.36 -1.07
CA SER A 256 4.27 17.24 -1.43
C SER A 256 3.45 16.77 -0.23
N TYR A 257 2.13 16.76 -0.39
CA TYR A 257 1.18 16.28 0.61
C TYR A 257 0.37 15.13 0.04
N PHE A 258 -0.20 14.31 0.92
CA PHE A 258 -1.16 13.30 0.52
C PHE A 258 -2.28 13.17 1.54
N THR A 259 -3.43 12.75 1.04
CA THR A 259 -4.59 12.34 1.82
C THR A 259 -4.99 10.94 1.39
N MET A 260 -5.45 10.16 2.35
CA MET A 260 -6.03 8.85 2.08
C MET A 260 -7.56 8.96 2.06
N PRO A 261 -8.25 8.14 1.26
CA PRO A 261 -9.69 8.04 1.37
C PRO A 261 -10.08 7.58 2.77
N THR A 262 -11.16 8.14 3.31
CA THR A 262 -11.68 7.79 4.64
C THR A 262 -12.42 6.47 4.67
N THR A 263 -12.85 5.96 3.52
CA THR A 263 -13.57 4.69 3.38
C THR A 263 -13.07 3.93 2.16
N SER A 264 -13.18 2.61 2.20
CA SER A 264 -12.94 1.75 1.05
C SER A 264 -13.93 0.60 1.04
N THR A 265 -14.44 0.29 -0.16
CA THR A 265 -15.24 -0.91 -0.44
C THR A 265 -14.45 -1.95 -1.20
N THR A 266 -13.16 -1.71 -1.45
CA THR A 266 -12.29 -2.60 -2.21
C THR A 266 -11.62 -3.57 -1.26
N TYR A 267 -11.97 -4.85 -1.35
CA TYR A 267 -11.30 -5.90 -0.58
C TYR A 267 -9.89 -6.17 -1.11
N ASN A 268 -8.96 -6.43 -0.21
CA ASN A 268 -7.62 -6.85 -0.53
C ASN A 268 -7.63 -8.23 -1.21
N ALA A 269 -6.81 -8.39 -2.25
CA ALA A 269 -6.76 -9.62 -3.03
C ALA A 269 -6.16 -10.82 -2.27
N THR A 270 -5.33 -10.57 -1.25
CA THR A 270 -4.60 -11.61 -0.50
C THR A 270 -5.25 -11.89 0.84
N TYR A 271 -5.50 -10.86 1.65
CA TYR A 271 -6.00 -10.96 3.03
C TYR A 271 -7.51 -10.82 3.07
N VAL A 272 -8.19 -11.93 3.35
CA VAL A 272 -9.66 -11.99 3.33
C VAL A 272 -10.21 -11.09 4.44
N GLN A 273 -11.17 -10.20 4.11
CA GLN A 273 -11.75 -9.15 4.97
C GLN A 273 -10.90 -7.89 5.20
N ALA A 274 -9.66 -7.83 4.70
CA ALA A 274 -8.94 -6.56 4.65
C ALA A 274 -9.41 -5.71 3.45
N HIS A 275 -9.27 -4.40 3.55
CA HIS A 275 -9.57 -3.43 2.50
C HIS A 275 -8.31 -2.72 2.03
N ASP A 276 -8.31 -2.37 0.75
CA ASP A 276 -7.27 -1.58 0.10
C ASP A 276 -7.71 -0.11 0.03
N PHE A 277 -6.86 0.79 0.53
CA PHE A 277 -7.04 2.23 0.45
C PHE A 277 -5.91 2.80 -0.40
N TYR A 278 -6.24 3.43 -1.53
CA TYR A 278 -5.26 4.07 -2.39
C TYR A 278 -5.33 5.58 -2.23
N GLY A 279 -4.19 6.18 -1.90
CA GLY A 279 -4.01 7.63 -1.97
C GLY A 279 -3.88 8.12 -3.41
N SER A 280 -4.09 9.42 -3.61
CA SER A 280 -3.81 10.07 -4.89
C SER A 280 -2.31 10.02 -5.22
N TYR A 281 -1.99 9.95 -6.51
CA TYR A 281 -0.62 10.11 -6.97
C TYR A 281 -0.13 11.55 -6.73
N VAL A 282 1.08 11.66 -6.19
CA VAL A 282 1.88 12.90 -6.23
C VAL A 282 2.95 12.77 -7.30
N TYR A 283 3.38 13.90 -7.86
CA TYR A 283 4.37 13.93 -8.94
C TYR A 283 5.63 14.63 -8.44
N LEU A 284 6.76 13.94 -8.50
CA LEU A 284 8.02 14.38 -7.93
C LEU A 284 9.12 14.39 -8.99
N THR A 285 10.03 15.36 -8.88
CA THR A 285 11.15 15.49 -9.81
C THR A 285 12.04 14.22 -9.75
N PRO A 286 12.58 13.75 -10.89
CA PRO A 286 13.53 12.64 -10.92
C PRO A 286 14.76 12.92 -10.04
N GLY A 287 15.32 11.88 -9.43
CA GLY A 287 16.47 11.94 -8.53
C GLY A 287 16.12 12.25 -7.07
N VAL A 288 14.85 12.51 -6.75
CA VAL A 288 14.40 12.68 -5.36
C VAL A 288 14.68 11.39 -4.57
N ASN A 289 15.25 11.59 -3.39
CA ASN A 289 15.36 10.61 -2.32
C ASN A 289 14.35 10.97 -1.23
N LEU A 290 13.31 10.16 -1.13
CA LEU A 290 12.26 10.27 -0.14
C LEU A 290 12.68 9.62 1.17
N ASN A 291 12.59 10.41 2.25
CA ASN A 291 12.20 9.90 3.55
C ASN A 291 10.69 10.10 3.61
N ALA A 292 9.93 9.12 3.12
CA ALA A 292 8.48 9.16 3.12
C ALA A 292 7.98 8.92 4.56
N CYS A 293 7.83 10.01 5.31
CA CYS A 293 7.26 10.05 6.65
C CYS A 293 6.65 11.43 6.85
N ILE A 294 5.36 11.50 7.13
CA ILE A 294 4.82 11.59 8.51
C ILE A 294 3.30 11.61 8.35
N TRP A 295 2.60 10.67 8.99
CA TRP A 295 1.16 10.76 9.22
C TRP A 295 0.93 11.89 10.25
N ASN A 296 0.72 13.12 9.78
CA ASN A 296 0.60 14.28 10.65
C ASN A 296 -0.70 14.22 11.47
N VAL A 297 -1.73 13.61 10.89
CA VAL A 297 -3.06 13.48 11.48
C VAL A 297 -3.70 12.21 10.94
N GLY A 298 -4.34 11.45 11.83
CA GLY A 298 -5.28 10.41 11.45
C GLY A 298 -5.24 9.18 12.35
N GLN A 299 -6.19 8.31 12.13
CA GLN A 299 -6.41 7.12 12.96
C GLN A 299 -6.78 5.91 12.11
N VAL A 300 -6.32 4.74 12.54
CA VAL A 300 -6.81 3.44 12.06
C VAL A 300 -7.18 2.63 13.30
N TYR A 301 -8.31 1.93 13.29
CA TYR A 301 -8.85 1.24 14.46
C TYR A 301 -9.09 2.15 15.68
N GLY A 302 -9.35 3.44 15.44
CA GLY A 302 -9.51 4.47 16.49
C GLY A 302 -8.21 4.86 17.20
N LYS A 303 -7.05 4.38 16.74
CA LYS A 303 -5.74 4.68 17.31
C LYS A 303 -4.94 5.60 16.38
N ALA A 304 -4.27 6.59 16.96
CA ALA A 304 -3.41 7.49 16.20
C ALA A 304 -2.21 6.74 15.60
N ILE A 305 -1.80 7.18 14.41
CA ILE A 305 -0.60 6.69 13.73
C ILE A 305 0.38 7.87 13.65
N THR A 306 1.52 7.75 14.32
CA THR A 306 2.55 8.79 14.34
C THR A 306 3.93 8.17 14.09
N ASN A 307 4.88 9.01 13.64
CA ASN A 307 6.32 8.70 13.58
C ASN A 307 6.74 7.49 12.70
N PHE A 308 6.06 7.25 11.57
CA PHE A 308 6.38 6.13 10.68
C PHE A 308 7.08 6.56 9.38
N THR A 309 8.30 6.06 9.12
CA THR A 309 9.10 6.39 7.92
C THR A 309 9.35 5.19 7.02
N SER A 310 9.06 5.34 5.73
CA SER A 310 9.63 4.50 4.67
C SER A 310 10.67 5.29 3.86
N LYS A 311 11.58 4.57 3.20
CA LYS A 311 12.61 5.16 2.36
C LYS A 311 12.41 4.70 0.92
N LEU A 312 12.44 5.66 -0.01
CA LEU A 312 12.46 5.40 -1.45
C LEU A 312 13.50 6.34 -2.06
N THR A 313 14.53 5.77 -2.68
CA THR A 313 15.66 6.53 -3.19
C THR A 313 15.66 6.57 -4.70
N ASN A 314 16.13 7.68 -5.26
CA ASN A 314 16.40 7.88 -6.68
C ASN A 314 15.19 7.62 -7.58
N LEU A 315 14.13 8.42 -7.44
CA LEU A 315 12.96 8.37 -8.32
C LEU A 315 13.37 8.55 -9.79
N VAL A 316 12.84 7.72 -10.67
CA VAL A 316 13.14 7.77 -12.11
C VAL A 316 12.03 8.49 -12.86
N ARG A 317 12.41 9.32 -13.84
CA ARG A 317 11.44 10.01 -14.73
C ARG A 317 10.49 9.00 -15.35
N ASN A 318 9.20 9.35 -15.42
CA ASN A 318 8.16 8.52 -16.03
C ASN A 318 7.95 7.17 -15.31
N HIS A 319 8.51 6.95 -14.11
CA HIS A 319 8.21 5.76 -13.32
C HIS A 319 7.09 5.99 -12.31
N SER A 320 6.43 4.90 -11.91
CA SER A 320 5.35 4.87 -10.93
C SER A 320 5.69 3.98 -9.74
N TYR A 321 5.47 4.50 -8.53
CA TYR A 321 5.79 3.82 -7.28
C TYR A 321 4.58 3.78 -6.34
N THR A 322 4.36 2.64 -5.70
CA THR A 322 3.40 2.48 -4.60
C THR A 322 4.13 2.08 -3.32
N ILE A 323 3.94 2.87 -2.27
CA ILE A 323 4.39 2.54 -0.92
C ILE A 323 3.22 1.90 -0.18
N THR A 324 3.34 0.60 0.13
CA THR A 324 2.28 -0.17 0.78
C THR A 324 2.54 -0.29 2.28
N TYR A 325 1.53 0.07 3.07
CA TYR A 325 1.48 -0.14 4.50
C TYR A 325 0.35 -1.08 4.87
N ARG A 326 0.69 -2.23 5.45
CA ARG A 326 -0.29 -3.10 6.05
C ARG A 326 -0.35 -2.83 7.55
N ILE A 327 -1.48 -2.30 8.00
CA ILE A 327 -1.68 -1.84 9.38
C ILE A 327 -2.60 -2.82 10.10
N LEU A 328 -2.07 -3.44 11.15
CA LEU A 328 -2.74 -4.45 11.95
C LEU A 328 -2.98 -3.92 13.38
N PRO A 329 -4.11 -4.31 14.01
CA PRO A 329 -4.27 -4.11 15.44
C PRO A 329 -3.31 -5.00 16.24
N ASP A 330 -3.28 -4.79 17.56
CA ASP A 330 -2.55 -5.64 18.51
C ASP A 330 -2.89 -7.12 18.34
N ALA A 331 -4.18 -7.40 18.17
CA ALA A 331 -4.72 -8.71 17.87
C ALA A 331 -5.91 -8.60 16.91
N LEU A 332 -6.02 -9.57 16.02
CA LEU A 332 -7.20 -9.79 15.20
C LEU A 332 -8.08 -10.84 15.85
N TYR A 333 -9.40 -10.73 15.65
CA TYR A 333 -10.38 -11.59 16.28
C TYR A 333 -11.26 -12.26 15.23
N LEU A 334 -11.56 -13.53 15.47
CA LEU A 334 -12.61 -14.25 14.77
C LEU A 334 -13.93 -14.00 15.50
N PHE A 335 -14.94 -13.54 14.78
CA PHE A 335 -16.28 -13.30 15.31
C PHE A 335 -17.22 -14.49 15.06
N GLN A 336 -18.31 -14.55 15.82
CA GLN A 336 -19.31 -15.62 15.73
C GLN A 336 -19.97 -15.72 14.33
N ASP A 337 -19.96 -14.63 13.57
CA ASP A 337 -20.45 -14.58 12.19
C ASP A 337 -19.42 -15.02 11.14
N GLY A 338 -18.22 -15.43 11.57
CA GLY A 338 -17.14 -15.91 10.72
C GLY A 338 -16.27 -14.80 10.12
N THR A 339 -16.56 -13.52 10.42
CA THR A 339 -15.73 -12.40 10.00
C THR A 339 -14.47 -12.26 10.87
N ALA A 340 -13.43 -11.68 10.29
CA ALA A 340 -12.21 -11.28 10.98
C ALA A 340 -12.17 -9.76 11.15
N GLY A 341 -11.65 -9.25 12.27
CA GLY A 341 -11.46 -7.82 12.45
C GLY A 341 -10.88 -7.40 13.79
N ALA A 342 -10.76 -6.08 13.98
CA ALA A 342 -10.32 -5.48 15.23
C ALA A 342 -11.43 -5.48 16.30
N ILE A 343 -11.06 -5.64 17.57
CA ILE A 343 -12.02 -5.62 18.69
C ILE A 343 -12.72 -4.25 18.83
N SER A 344 -12.01 -3.15 18.53
CA SER A 344 -12.55 -1.79 18.61
C SER A 344 -13.68 -1.54 17.62
N GLU A 345 -13.76 -2.34 16.55
CA GLU A 345 -14.75 -2.21 15.49
C GLU A 345 -15.78 -3.34 15.49
N LYS A 346 -15.84 -4.15 16.56
CA LYS A 346 -16.70 -5.33 16.63
C LYS A 346 -18.20 -5.01 16.43
N GLY A 347 -18.66 -3.83 16.82
CA GLY A 347 -20.09 -3.50 16.85
C GLY A 347 -20.87 -4.51 17.71
N SER A 348 -21.93 -5.09 17.13
CA SER A 348 -22.76 -6.15 17.75
C SER A 348 -22.13 -7.55 17.67
N ARG A 349 -21.02 -7.72 16.95
CA ARG A 349 -20.33 -9.00 16.84
C ARG A 349 -19.70 -9.40 18.18
N THR A 350 -19.70 -10.70 18.43
CA THR A 350 -19.14 -11.36 19.61
C THR A 350 -17.88 -12.11 19.18
N PRO A 351 -16.70 -11.73 19.69
CA PRO A 351 -15.47 -12.46 19.39
C PRO A 351 -15.56 -13.88 19.97
N ILE A 352 -15.08 -14.87 19.24
CA ILE A 352 -15.03 -16.28 19.65
C ILE A 352 -13.61 -16.83 19.72
N GLY A 353 -12.64 -16.13 19.11
CA GLY A 353 -11.23 -16.49 19.19
C GLY A 353 -10.28 -15.36 18.79
N VAL A 354 -9.02 -15.52 19.15
CA VAL A 354 -7.92 -14.66 18.71
C VAL A 354 -7.29 -15.29 17.46
N ILE A 355 -7.14 -14.53 16.39
CA ILE A 355 -6.54 -15.00 15.14
C ILE A 355 -5.03 -15.12 15.31
N VAL A 356 -4.51 -16.30 15.04
CA VAL A 356 -3.08 -16.66 15.13
C VAL A 356 -2.46 -16.96 13.77
N SER A 357 -3.28 -17.23 12.76
CA SER A 357 -2.90 -17.22 11.35
C SER A 357 -4.04 -16.59 10.55
N GLU A 358 -3.71 -15.61 9.72
CA GLU A 358 -4.72 -14.87 8.96
C GLU A 358 -5.20 -15.68 7.77
N LYS A 359 -6.50 -15.56 7.48
CA LYS A 359 -7.10 -16.16 6.28
C LYS A 359 -6.63 -15.41 5.05
N THR A 360 -6.12 -16.15 4.06
CA THR A 360 -5.79 -15.63 2.75
C THR A 360 -6.67 -16.24 1.66
N ASN A 361 -6.56 -15.73 0.44
CA ASN A 361 -7.22 -16.30 -0.74
C ASN A 361 -6.78 -17.75 -1.08
N THR A 362 -5.70 -18.23 -0.46
CA THR A 362 -5.06 -19.52 -0.74
C THR A 362 -4.89 -20.40 0.49
N LYS A 363 -5.18 -19.88 1.69
CA LYS A 363 -4.99 -20.58 2.96
C LYS A 363 -6.10 -20.22 3.94
N GLU A 364 -6.64 -21.23 4.62
CA GLU A 364 -7.56 -21.02 5.74
C GLU A 364 -6.90 -20.25 6.89
N GLY A 365 -7.70 -19.46 7.60
CA GLY A 365 -7.25 -18.82 8.83
C GLY A 365 -7.20 -19.81 9.98
N MET A 366 -6.52 -19.44 11.06
CA MET A 366 -6.50 -20.20 12.32
C MET A 366 -6.70 -19.26 13.49
N ALA A 367 -7.60 -19.63 14.40
CA ALA A 367 -7.89 -18.89 15.62
C ALA A 367 -7.85 -19.82 16.85
N ILE A 368 -7.45 -19.26 17.99
CA ILE A 368 -7.45 -19.92 19.30
C ILE A 368 -8.63 -19.42 20.12
N ALA A 369 -9.27 -20.33 20.86
CA ALA A 369 -10.41 -20.03 21.72
C ALA A 369 -10.12 -18.92 22.75
N LEU A 370 -11.14 -18.17 23.14
CA LEU A 370 -11.04 -17.13 24.16
C LEU A 370 -10.99 -17.67 25.59
N LYS A 371 -11.38 -18.92 25.82
CA LYS A 371 -11.39 -19.56 27.14
C LYS A 371 -10.95 -21.01 27.04
N SER A 372 -10.27 -21.50 28.07
CA SER A 372 -9.93 -22.92 28.20
C SER A 372 -11.20 -23.74 28.41
N VAL A 373 -11.15 -25.02 28.05
CA VAL A 373 -12.24 -25.95 28.36
C VAL A 373 -12.32 -26.14 29.87
N ILE A 374 -13.55 -26.19 30.37
CA ILE A 374 -13.85 -26.63 31.73
C ILE A 374 -14.42 -28.05 31.62
N GLY A 375 -13.69 -29.01 32.19
CA GLY A 375 -14.11 -30.41 32.24
C GLY A 375 -15.24 -30.67 33.23
N GLU A 376 -15.53 -31.94 33.46
CA GLU A 376 -16.48 -32.35 34.49
C GLU A 376 -16.14 -31.80 35.87
N PHE A 377 -17.18 -31.52 36.66
CA PHE A 377 -17.09 -30.97 38.00
C PHE A 377 -16.38 -29.61 38.11
N GLY A 378 -16.21 -28.90 37.00
CA GLY A 378 -15.61 -27.56 36.99
C GLY A 378 -14.09 -27.54 36.95
N ASN A 379 -13.42 -28.66 36.68
CA ASN A 379 -11.96 -28.73 36.65
C ASN A 379 -11.39 -28.22 35.30
N SER A 380 -10.44 -27.28 35.35
CA SER A 380 -9.73 -26.81 34.15
C SER A 380 -8.56 -27.71 33.72
N ASN A 381 -8.03 -28.51 34.66
CA ASN A 381 -6.96 -29.48 34.39
C ASN A 381 -7.56 -30.84 34.02
N ILE A 382 -7.34 -31.25 32.78
CA ILE A 382 -7.98 -32.42 32.16
C ILE A 382 -6.94 -33.55 32.04
N VAL A 383 -7.33 -34.78 32.39
CA VAL A 383 -6.53 -35.99 32.12
C VAL A 383 -6.64 -36.41 30.66
N TYR A 384 -5.61 -37.05 30.10
CA TYR A 384 -5.61 -37.49 28.69
C TYR A 384 -6.84 -38.35 28.32
N GLY A 385 -7.14 -39.33 29.17
CA GLY A 385 -8.12 -40.39 28.95
C GLY A 385 -8.33 -41.21 30.22
N THR A 386 -9.20 -42.22 30.14
CA THR A 386 -9.43 -43.18 31.22
C THR A 386 -8.15 -43.96 31.49
N TRP A 387 -7.85 -44.19 32.77
CA TRP A 387 -6.66 -44.93 33.17
C TRP A 387 -6.55 -46.28 32.43
N GLY A 388 -5.38 -46.56 31.84
CA GLY A 388 -5.16 -47.78 31.05
C GLY A 388 -5.49 -47.66 29.57
N SER A 389 -6.45 -46.83 29.20
CA SER A 389 -6.96 -46.73 27.82
C SER A 389 -6.13 -45.76 26.97
N ARG A 390 -5.48 -46.26 25.91
CA ARG A 390 -4.70 -45.47 24.91
C ARG A 390 -3.61 -44.51 25.48
N MET A 391 -3.37 -44.51 26.79
CA MET A 391 -2.34 -43.69 27.48
C MET A 391 -0.91 -44.26 27.34
N PHE A 392 -0.78 -45.53 26.95
CA PHE A 392 0.47 -46.29 26.93
C PHE A 392 0.90 -46.76 25.53
N VAL A 393 0.28 -46.23 24.47
CA VAL A 393 0.50 -46.65 23.08
C VAL A 393 0.57 -45.43 22.17
N ALA A 394 1.31 -45.46 21.08
CA ALA A 394 1.23 -44.39 20.07
C ALA A 394 -0.19 -44.29 19.49
N ASN A 395 -0.77 -43.09 19.45
CA ASN A 395 -2.10 -42.87 18.90
C ASN A 395 -2.07 -42.14 17.55
N ASN A 396 -1.08 -41.29 17.29
CA ASN A 396 -0.96 -40.66 15.97
C ASN A 396 -0.28 -41.61 14.99
N THR A 397 -0.72 -41.61 13.73
CA THR A 397 -0.06 -42.37 12.64
C THR A 397 1.35 -41.86 12.35
N SER A 398 1.63 -40.60 12.67
CA SER A 398 2.96 -40.01 12.63
C SER A 398 3.37 -39.58 14.03
N ASN A 399 4.56 -40.02 14.47
CA ASN A 399 5.17 -39.59 15.73
C ASN A 399 6.52 -38.96 15.40
N PHE A 400 6.81 -37.82 16.01
CA PHE A 400 8.06 -37.11 15.77
C PHE A 400 9.19 -37.73 16.59
N SER A 401 10.37 -37.90 16.00
CA SER A 401 11.54 -38.46 16.69
C SER A 401 12.07 -37.53 17.77
N ASP A 402 11.88 -36.23 17.59
CA ASP A 402 12.30 -35.21 18.54
C ASP A 402 11.37 -34.00 18.54
N TYR A 403 11.59 -33.13 19.53
CA TYR A 403 10.80 -31.94 19.74
C TYR A 403 11.02 -30.85 18.67
N THR A 404 12.16 -30.86 17.97
CA THR A 404 12.44 -29.88 16.91
C THR A 404 11.46 -30.07 15.76
N ASP A 405 11.29 -31.33 15.33
CA ASP A 405 10.30 -31.69 14.30
C ASP A 405 8.87 -31.55 14.83
N GLY A 406 8.61 -31.94 16.07
CA GLY A 406 7.30 -31.76 16.71
C GLY A 406 6.85 -30.30 16.74
N MET A 407 7.76 -29.34 16.95
CA MET A 407 7.46 -27.90 16.90
C MET A 407 7.17 -27.37 15.49
N GLN A 408 7.23 -28.21 14.45
CA GLN A 408 6.77 -27.89 13.09
C GLN A 408 5.43 -28.57 12.75
N ASP A 409 4.87 -29.35 13.68
CA ASP A 409 3.60 -30.06 13.48
C ASP A 409 2.43 -29.07 13.43
N MET A 410 1.74 -29.04 12.29
CA MET A 410 0.56 -28.23 12.04
C MET A 410 -0.71 -29.09 11.82
N ASP A 411 -0.63 -30.40 12.10
CA ASP A 411 -1.70 -31.37 11.79
C ASP A 411 -2.72 -31.54 12.94
N GLY A 412 -2.88 -30.55 13.84
CA GLY A 412 -3.75 -30.69 15.03
C GLY A 412 -5.21 -31.00 14.71
N TYR A 413 -5.74 -30.43 13.62
CA TYR A 413 -7.07 -30.76 13.11
C TYR A 413 -7.18 -32.23 12.72
N LYS A 414 -6.20 -32.74 11.95
CA LYS A 414 -6.13 -34.14 11.51
C LYS A 414 -6.02 -35.08 12.70
N TRP A 415 -5.16 -34.78 13.67
CA TRP A 415 -5.02 -35.59 14.89
C TRP A 415 -6.29 -35.67 15.73
N THR A 416 -7.20 -34.70 15.57
CA THR A 416 -8.46 -34.64 16.32
C THR A 416 -9.63 -35.26 15.57
N HIS A 417 -9.82 -34.92 14.29
CA HIS A 417 -11.03 -35.22 13.52
C HIS A 417 -10.85 -36.29 12.44
N ASP A 418 -9.64 -36.51 11.93
CA ASP A 418 -9.40 -37.45 10.84
C ASP A 418 -9.07 -38.84 11.39
N PRO A 419 -9.89 -39.88 11.12
CA PRO A 419 -9.58 -41.24 11.56
C PRO A 419 -8.25 -41.75 10.96
N ALA A 420 -7.83 -41.26 9.79
CA ALA A 420 -6.53 -41.58 9.19
C ALA A 420 -5.35 -40.96 9.96
N GLY A 421 -5.61 -40.01 10.86
CA GLY A 421 -4.63 -39.50 11.82
C GLY A 421 -4.38 -40.44 13.00
N SER A 422 -5.25 -41.42 13.23
CA SER A 422 -5.19 -42.33 14.37
C SER A 422 -4.70 -43.74 13.99
N THR A 423 -3.83 -44.33 14.81
CA THR A 423 -3.27 -45.68 14.58
C THR A 423 -4.32 -46.80 14.60
N ASP A 424 -5.46 -46.57 15.24
CA ASP A 424 -6.59 -47.50 15.35
C ASP A 424 -7.79 -47.10 14.47
N GLY A 425 -7.67 -46.04 13.66
CA GLY A 425 -8.77 -45.53 12.85
C GLY A 425 -9.86 -44.80 13.64
N THR A 426 -9.65 -44.50 14.93
CA THR A 426 -10.64 -43.80 15.76
C THR A 426 -10.64 -42.30 15.47
N VAL A 427 -11.83 -41.71 15.32
CA VAL A 427 -12.00 -40.25 15.40
C VAL A 427 -11.92 -39.82 16.86
N LYS A 428 -10.80 -39.23 17.27
CA LYS A 428 -10.54 -38.89 18.68
C LYS A 428 -11.52 -37.87 19.24
N ALA A 429 -12.01 -36.96 18.39
CA ALA A 429 -13.05 -36.00 18.72
C ALA A 429 -14.33 -36.64 19.30
N ASP A 430 -14.66 -37.87 18.89
CA ASP A 430 -15.92 -38.54 19.25
C ASP A 430 -15.75 -39.58 20.37
N ASN A 431 -14.53 -39.82 20.86
CA ASN A 431 -14.24 -40.82 21.88
C ASN A 431 -13.74 -40.16 23.18
N LYS A 432 -14.69 -39.82 24.05
CA LYS A 432 -14.42 -39.21 25.35
C LYS A 432 -13.59 -40.08 26.29
N ASN A 433 -13.76 -41.40 26.26
CA ASN A 433 -13.17 -42.28 27.26
C ASN A 433 -11.66 -42.46 27.03
N ASP A 434 -11.25 -42.68 25.79
CA ASP A 434 -9.85 -42.95 25.45
C ASP A 434 -9.09 -41.66 25.10
N TYR A 435 -9.80 -40.63 24.64
CA TYR A 435 -9.26 -39.37 24.14
C TYR A 435 -9.95 -38.15 24.72
N THR A 436 -10.09 -38.12 26.05
CA THR A 436 -10.81 -37.08 26.80
C THR A 436 -10.40 -35.65 26.39
N VAL A 437 -9.11 -35.37 26.24
CA VAL A 437 -8.61 -34.03 25.86
C VAL A 437 -9.01 -33.61 24.43
N PHE A 438 -9.03 -34.55 23.49
CA PHE A 438 -9.45 -34.32 22.11
C PHE A 438 -10.96 -34.11 22.03
N TYR A 439 -11.72 -34.95 22.74
CA TYR A 439 -13.16 -34.83 22.83
C TYR A 439 -13.59 -33.47 23.38
N TYR A 440 -12.98 -33.04 24.49
CA TYR A 440 -13.26 -31.74 25.09
C TYR A 440 -12.90 -30.57 24.19
N ALA A 441 -11.79 -30.65 23.45
CA ALA A 441 -11.44 -29.62 22.47
C ALA A 441 -12.46 -29.55 21.32
N ALA A 442 -12.86 -30.71 20.78
CA ALA A 442 -13.81 -30.80 19.68
C ALA A 442 -15.23 -30.33 20.05
N HIS A 443 -15.63 -30.50 21.31
CA HIS A 443 -16.93 -30.12 21.83
C HIS A 443 -16.94 -28.76 22.52
N TYR A 444 -15.92 -27.94 22.29
CA TYR A 444 -15.86 -26.60 22.84
C TYR A 444 -17.00 -25.72 22.34
N ASN A 445 -17.64 -25.02 23.27
CA ASN A 445 -18.67 -24.04 22.99
C ASN A 445 -18.15 -22.64 23.34
N PRO A 446 -18.04 -21.71 22.37
CA PRO A 446 -17.57 -20.35 22.62
C PRO A 446 -18.55 -19.49 23.45
N GLY A 447 -19.70 -20.04 23.86
CA GLY A 447 -20.72 -19.36 24.68
C GLY A 447 -21.70 -18.52 23.87
N VAL A 448 -21.61 -18.58 22.54
CA VAL A 448 -22.50 -17.89 21.59
C VAL A 448 -22.76 -18.81 20.41
N SER A 449 -23.95 -18.69 19.80
CA SER A 449 -24.24 -19.41 18.55
C SER A 449 -23.32 -18.90 17.45
N VAL A 450 -22.53 -19.81 16.87
CA VAL A 450 -21.71 -19.52 15.69
C VAL A 450 -22.62 -19.54 14.47
N THR A 451 -22.70 -18.43 13.75
CA THR A 451 -23.50 -18.25 12.54
C THR A 451 -22.65 -18.22 11.26
N GLY A 452 -21.33 -18.01 11.39
CA GLY A 452 -20.40 -18.02 10.28
C GLY A 452 -20.21 -19.41 9.70
N ILE A 453 -20.63 -19.61 8.46
CA ILE A 453 -20.52 -20.92 7.78
C ILE A 453 -19.07 -21.35 7.49
N ASN A 454 -18.14 -20.39 7.50
CA ASN A 454 -16.73 -20.64 7.29
C ASN A 454 -16.00 -21.07 8.56
N VAL A 455 -16.61 -20.95 9.74
CA VAL A 455 -15.98 -21.39 11.00
C VAL A 455 -16.03 -22.92 11.07
N GLY A 456 -14.85 -23.54 11.11
CA GLY A 456 -14.69 -24.98 11.20
C GLY A 456 -14.99 -25.57 12.57
N LYS A 457 -14.65 -26.86 12.73
CA LYS A 457 -14.74 -27.56 14.02
C LYS A 457 -13.56 -27.18 14.90
N TRP A 458 -13.80 -26.97 16.19
CA TRP A 458 -12.74 -26.82 17.18
C TRP A 458 -11.91 -28.11 17.30
N TYR A 459 -10.63 -28.01 17.61
CA TYR A 459 -9.74 -29.15 17.73
C TYR A 459 -8.61 -28.91 18.74
N LEU A 460 -7.90 -29.98 19.12
CA LEU A 460 -6.74 -29.89 20.00
C LEU A 460 -5.50 -29.49 19.17
N PRO A 461 -4.87 -28.33 19.44
CA PRO A 461 -3.75 -27.85 18.65
C PRO A 461 -2.50 -28.73 18.76
N ALA A 462 -1.76 -28.81 17.66
CA ALA A 462 -0.41 -29.36 17.59
C ALA A 462 0.63 -28.36 18.12
N LEU A 463 1.85 -28.83 18.36
CA LEU A 463 2.94 -28.01 18.89
C LEU A 463 3.35 -26.86 17.96
N GLY A 464 3.34 -27.07 16.64
CA GLY A 464 3.60 -25.99 15.67
C GLY A 464 2.51 -24.92 15.68
N GLU A 465 1.26 -25.27 15.98
CA GLU A 465 0.17 -24.31 16.10
C GLU A 465 0.29 -23.46 17.38
N TRP A 466 0.75 -24.07 18.48
CA TRP A 466 1.16 -23.34 19.68
C TRP A 466 2.31 -22.38 19.41
N LYS A 467 3.35 -22.83 18.68
CA LYS A 467 4.47 -21.98 18.24
C LYS A 467 3.97 -20.78 17.43
N GLN A 468 3.08 -21.03 16.47
CA GLN A 468 2.50 -20.01 15.61
C GLN A 468 1.74 -18.97 16.43
N MET A 469 0.99 -19.37 17.46
CA MET A 469 0.33 -18.44 18.39
C MET A 469 1.34 -17.49 19.05
N ILE A 470 2.44 -18.00 19.61
CA ILE A 470 3.45 -17.15 20.26
C ILE A 470 4.08 -16.20 19.25
N MET A 471 4.50 -16.73 18.09
CA MET A 471 5.10 -15.90 17.04
C MET A 471 4.17 -14.75 16.63
N THR A 472 2.86 -15.02 16.46
CA THR A 472 1.88 -14.02 16.04
C THR A 472 1.55 -13.00 17.13
N LEU A 473 1.37 -13.43 18.38
CA LEU A 473 0.87 -12.55 19.46
C LEU A 473 1.97 -11.87 20.27
N ALA A 474 3.16 -12.49 20.35
CA ALA A 474 4.31 -11.95 21.07
C ALA A 474 5.41 -11.37 20.15
N ASN A 475 5.28 -11.47 18.82
CA ASN A 475 6.36 -11.16 17.87
C ASN A 475 7.66 -11.89 18.22
N TRP A 476 7.51 -13.12 18.71
CA TRP A 476 8.63 -13.95 19.16
C TRP A 476 9.40 -14.50 17.97
N ASP A 477 10.71 -14.71 18.13
CA ASP A 477 11.58 -15.17 17.06
C ASP A 477 11.43 -16.66 16.71
N GLY A 478 10.73 -17.42 17.55
CA GLY A 478 10.48 -18.85 17.36
C GLY A 478 11.66 -19.72 17.78
N LEU A 479 12.69 -19.16 18.44
CA LEU A 479 13.88 -19.88 18.82
C LEU A 479 13.68 -20.65 20.12
N MET A 480 13.73 -21.98 20.02
CA MET A 480 13.75 -22.88 21.17
C MET A 480 15.08 -23.61 21.25
N THR A 481 15.56 -23.81 22.47
CA THR A 481 16.66 -24.72 22.78
C THR A 481 16.10 -25.99 23.41
N PHE A 482 16.43 -27.15 22.84
CA PHE A 482 16.01 -28.45 23.35
C PHE A 482 17.14 -29.13 24.11
N VAL A 483 16.86 -29.58 25.33
CA VAL A 483 17.80 -30.32 26.18
C VAL A 483 17.05 -31.48 26.84
N GLY A 484 17.48 -32.71 26.56
CA GLY A 484 16.79 -33.91 27.06
C GLY A 484 15.36 -34.01 26.51
N ASN A 485 14.39 -34.29 27.38
CA ASN A 485 12.99 -34.51 27.00
C ASN A 485 12.14 -33.22 26.99
N GLY A 486 12.75 -32.06 26.82
CA GLY A 486 12.02 -30.79 26.76
C GLY A 486 12.80 -29.69 26.05
N GLY A 487 12.10 -28.58 25.78
CA GLY A 487 12.63 -27.38 25.18
C GLY A 487 12.16 -26.13 25.90
N SER A 488 12.99 -25.10 25.82
CA SER A 488 12.64 -23.78 26.32
C SER A 488 13.11 -22.68 25.39
N GLY A 489 12.40 -21.55 25.38
CA GLY A 489 12.79 -20.36 24.64
C GLY A 489 12.42 -19.10 25.42
N ASP A 490 13.27 -18.09 25.35
CA ASP A 490 13.09 -16.85 26.11
C ASP A 490 11.88 -16.08 25.60
N LEU A 491 11.03 -15.63 26.53
CA LEU A 491 9.88 -14.78 26.23
C LEU A 491 9.80 -13.64 27.24
N ALA A 492 10.05 -12.42 26.79
CA ALA A 492 9.99 -11.24 27.66
C ALA A 492 8.62 -11.10 28.34
N ALA A 493 8.59 -10.75 29.63
CA ALA A 493 7.36 -10.57 30.39
C ALA A 493 6.37 -9.57 29.76
N ALA A 494 6.88 -8.52 29.10
CA ALA A 494 6.05 -7.57 28.36
C ALA A 494 5.27 -8.23 27.21
N ASN A 495 5.86 -9.24 26.55
CA ASN A 495 5.21 -9.99 25.49
C ASN A 495 4.13 -10.92 26.05
N VAL A 496 4.36 -11.55 27.21
CA VAL A 496 3.34 -12.34 27.92
C VAL A 496 2.13 -11.47 28.27
N ASN A 497 2.36 -10.26 28.79
CA ASN A 497 1.29 -9.31 29.10
C ASN A 497 0.50 -8.92 27.85
N ARG A 498 1.19 -8.65 26.73
CA ARG A 498 0.54 -8.36 25.44
C ARG A 498 -0.34 -9.51 24.98
N MET A 499 0.18 -10.73 25.06
CA MET A 499 -0.57 -11.94 24.71
C MET A 499 -1.82 -12.09 25.57
N ASN A 500 -1.68 -12.02 26.90
CA ASN A 500 -2.82 -12.10 27.81
C ASN A 500 -3.88 -11.04 27.52
N LYS A 501 -3.45 -9.81 27.22
CA LYS A 501 -4.34 -8.71 26.85
C LYS A 501 -5.15 -9.00 25.58
N ALA A 502 -4.56 -9.68 24.58
CA ALA A 502 -5.29 -10.10 23.39
C ALA A 502 -6.53 -10.95 23.74
N PHE A 503 -6.45 -11.80 24.76
CA PHE A 503 -7.59 -12.60 25.20
C PHE A 503 -8.55 -11.83 26.12
N THR A 504 -8.03 -11.12 27.12
CA THR A 504 -8.86 -10.46 28.14
C THR A 504 -9.65 -9.26 27.57
N ASP A 505 -9.09 -8.52 26.60
CA ASP A 505 -9.81 -7.43 25.92
C ASP A 505 -11.03 -7.91 25.13
N ALA A 506 -11.05 -9.19 24.74
CA ALA A 506 -12.19 -9.83 24.07
C ALA A 506 -13.13 -10.57 25.03
N GLY A 507 -12.98 -10.41 26.35
CA GLY A 507 -13.79 -11.10 27.35
C GLY A 507 -13.40 -12.57 27.59
N GLY A 508 -12.20 -12.95 27.14
CA GLY A 508 -11.59 -14.25 27.40
C GLY A 508 -10.83 -14.32 28.74
N THR A 509 -10.14 -15.45 28.94
CA THR A 509 -9.18 -15.62 30.04
C THR A 509 -7.75 -15.55 29.53
N GLU A 510 -6.84 -15.10 30.39
CA GLU A 510 -5.40 -15.08 30.13
C GLU A 510 -4.91 -16.43 29.59
N ILE A 511 -3.99 -16.40 28.63
CA ILE A 511 -3.38 -17.63 28.09
C ILE A 511 -2.27 -18.12 29.03
N PHE A 512 -1.54 -17.23 29.67
CA PHE A 512 -0.54 -17.58 30.68
C PHE A 512 -0.91 -16.85 31.99
N ASN A 513 -1.59 -17.55 32.89
CA ASN A 513 -1.97 -17.00 34.18
C ASN A 513 -0.72 -16.77 35.04
N THR A 514 -0.39 -15.50 35.26
CA THR A 514 0.82 -15.08 36.01
C THR A 514 0.82 -15.47 37.49
N SER A 515 -0.32 -15.94 38.01
CA SER A 515 -0.46 -16.37 39.41
C SER A 515 -0.23 -17.87 39.62
N ILE A 516 -0.02 -18.65 38.56
CA ILE A 516 0.17 -20.10 38.62
C ILE A 516 1.54 -20.44 38.03
N ASN A 517 2.42 -21.04 38.84
CA ASN A 517 3.69 -21.58 38.33
C ASN A 517 3.40 -22.80 37.43
N ASN A 518 4.02 -22.84 36.25
CA ASN A 518 3.86 -23.87 35.22
C ASN A 518 2.42 -24.00 34.70
N HIS A 519 1.92 -22.93 34.06
CA HIS A 519 0.64 -23.00 33.34
C HIS A 519 0.84 -23.76 32.03
N GLU A 520 0.22 -24.93 31.91
CA GLU A 520 0.47 -25.91 30.86
C GLU A 520 -0.81 -26.31 30.11
N TYR A 521 -0.65 -26.58 28.82
CA TYR A 521 -1.70 -27.00 27.91
C TYR A 521 -1.36 -28.29 27.19
N TRP A 522 -2.38 -29.10 26.95
CA TRP A 522 -2.26 -30.26 26.07
C TRP A 522 -1.96 -29.87 24.63
N SER A 523 -1.16 -30.69 23.96
CA SER A 523 -0.99 -30.68 22.50
C SER A 523 -1.39 -32.03 21.89
N SER A 524 -1.83 -32.00 20.63
CA SER A 524 -2.18 -33.20 19.87
C SER A 524 -0.98 -33.90 19.23
N SER A 525 0.18 -33.22 19.15
CA SER A 525 1.43 -33.82 18.66
C SER A 525 1.89 -34.95 19.57
N GLU A 526 2.53 -35.95 18.97
CA GLU A 526 3.16 -37.05 19.71
C GLU A 526 4.65 -37.06 19.37
N VAL A 527 5.49 -36.94 20.41
CA VAL A 527 6.96 -36.95 20.29
C VAL A 527 7.48 -38.20 20.98
N GLY A 528 8.36 -38.95 20.34
CA GLY A 528 8.75 -40.29 20.79
C GLY A 528 7.56 -41.26 20.78
N SER A 529 7.57 -42.26 21.67
CA SER A 529 6.67 -43.42 21.56
C SER A 529 5.32 -43.26 22.27
N ILE A 530 5.26 -42.47 23.36
CA ILE A 530 4.07 -42.36 24.24
C ILE A 530 3.91 -40.96 24.85
N TYR A 531 4.62 -39.94 24.34
CA TYR A 531 4.59 -38.61 24.94
C TYR A 531 3.68 -37.67 24.16
N ASN A 532 2.73 -37.04 24.87
CA ASN A 532 2.04 -35.84 24.40
C ASN A 532 2.65 -34.65 25.12
N PRO A 533 3.50 -33.87 24.45
CA PRO A 533 4.21 -32.78 25.08
C PRO A 533 3.23 -31.71 25.55
N LEU A 534 3.45 -31.24 26.77
CA LEU A 534 2.72 -30.11 27.32
C LEU A 534 3.41 -28.81 26.89
N PHE A 535 2.61 -27.84 26.50
CA PHE A 535 3.06 -26.52 26.10
C PHE A 535 2.70 -25.51 27.19
N GLY A 536 3.65 -24.68 27.62
CA GLY A 536 3.39 -23.78 28.74
C GLY A 536 4.36 -22.62 28.83
N HIS A 537 4.24 -21.88 29.93
CA HIS A 537 5.12 -20.80 30.30
C HIS A 537 5.63 -20.97 31.74
N ASP A 538 6.95 -20.93 31.90
CA ASP A 538 7.61 -20.86 33.20
C ASP A 538 7.85 -19.40 33.59
N PHE A 539 7.12 -18.93 34.59
CA PHE A 539 7.19 -17.57 35.09
C PHE A 539 8.45 -17.26 35.92
N LEU A 540 9.13 -18.28 36.45
CA LEU A 540 10.37 -18.08 37.20
C LEU A 540 11.52 -17.70 36.27
N THR A 541 11.52 -18.29 35.08
CA THR A 541 12.57 -18.09 34.07
C THR A 541 12.15 -17.20 32.91
N ASN A 542 10.86 -16.83 32.82
CA ASN A 542 10.26 -16.12 31.68
C ASN A 542 10.51 -16.85 30.36
N LYS A 543 10.21 -18.14 30.35
CA LYS A 543 10.44 -19.01 29.19
C LYS A 543 9.15 -19.69 28.77
N ILE A 544 8.95 -19.76 27.46
CA ILE A 544 8.06 -20.76 26.90
C ILE A 544 8.73 -22.11 27.07
N VAL A 545 7.96 -23.09 27.52
CA VAL A 545 8.42 -24.45 27.78
C VAL A 545 7.58 -25.44 26.99
N CYS A 546 8.25 -26.48 26.50
CA CYS A 546 7.64 -27.62 25.84
C CYS A 546 8.25 -28.90 26.42
N GLY A 547 7.41 -29.85 26.82
CA GLY A 547 7.87 -31.14 27.37
C GLY A 547 8.28 -31.20 28.85
N PRO A 548 7.82 -30.34 29.78
CA PRO A 548 8.29 -30.43 31.17
C PRO A 548 7.92 -31.73 31.91
N SER A 549 6.93 -32.53 31.46
CA SER A 549 6.56 -33.85 32.03
C SER A 549 5.50 -34.56 31.18
N ALA A 550 5.82 -35.45 30.23
CA ALA A 550 4.81 -35.85 29.21
C ALA A 550 4.40 -37.33 29.14
N TYR A 551 4.49 -38.12 30.23
CA TYR A 551 3.75 -39.38 30.27
C TYR A 551 2.25 -39.06 30.39
N ARG A 552 1.44 -39.44 29.40
CA ARG A 552 -0.02 -39.18 29.40
C ARG A 552 -0.71 -39.60 30.69
N HIS A 553 -0.24 -40.69 31.29
CA HIS A 553 -0.84 -41.31 32.47
C HIS A 553 -0.58 -40.56 33.78
N ASN A 554 0.41 -39.67 33.87
CA ASN A 554 0.78 -39.00 35.14
C ASN A 554 0.49 -37.50 35.17
N ASN A 555 -0.19 -36.96 34.16
CA ASN A 555 -0.35 -35.52 34.01
C ASN A 555 -1.79 -35.09 33.79
N THR A 556 -2.03 -33.85 34.19
CA THR A 556 -3.22 -33.08 33.88
C THR A 556 -2.78 -31.71 33.42
N ALA A 557 -3.43 -31.18 32.40
CA ALA A 557 -3.16 -29.86 31.86
C ALA A 557 -4.45 -29.26 31.30
N GLU A 558 -4.43 -27.95 31.01
CA GLU A 558 -5.59 -27.30 30.41
C GLU A 558 -5.73 -27.66 28.93
N VAL A 559 -6.94 -27.51 28.41
CA VAL A 559 -7.23 -27.67 26.99
C VAL A 559 -7.69 -26.33 26.44
N ARG A 560 -6.94 -25.80 25.45
CA ARG A 560 -7.29 -24.57 24.74
C ARG A 560 -7.49 -24.88 23.24
N PRO A 561 -8.74 -24.91 22.76
CA PRO A 561 -9.03 -25.35 21.41
C PRO A 561 -8.64 -24.33 20.33
N PHE A 562 -8.34 -24.83 19.14
CA PHE A 562 -8.10 -24.04 17.93
C PHE A 562 -9.18 -24.34 16.89
N VAL A 563 -9.34 -23.45 15.91
CA VAL A 563 -10.32 -23.58 14.82
C VAL A 563 -9.78 -22.98 13.52
N HIS A 564 -10.05 -23.65 12.40
CA HIS A 564 -9.83 -23.08 11.06
C HIS A 564 -11.05 -22.28 10.60
N PHE A 565 -10.84 -21.21 9.83
CA PHE A 565 -11.94 -20.35 9.38
C PHE A 565 -11.76 -19.71 8.01
#